data_AF-A0A3S5I5E5-F1
#
_entry.id   AF-A0A3S5I5E5-F1
#
_cell.length_a   1.000
_cell.length_b   1.000
_cell.length_c   1.000
_cell.angle_alpha   90.00
_cell.angle_beta   90.00
_cell.angle_gamma   90.00
#
_symmetry.space_group_name_H-M   'P 1'
#
loop_
_entity.id
_entity.type
_entity.pdbx_description
1 polymer ?
#
loop_
_entity_poly.entity_id
_entity_poly.type
_entity_poly.pdbx_seq_one_letter_code
_entity_poly.pdbx_strand_id
1 'polypeptide(L)'
;MKRRFRSQLDFLSVITISATLGFGAGLLGAVLVFITAMQSGQPEQAIVGLVVTPITSALGGALSGTLGFPFYYWYSNKIRGQKISGKFAEIPDGD
;
A
#
# COMPACT_ATOMS: atom_id res chain seq x y z
N MET A 1 -29.49 -19.30 -2.23
CA MET A 1 -28.47 -19.66 -3.26
C MET A 1 -27.15 -18.98 -2.88
N LYS A 2 -26.10 -19.71 -2.49
CA LYS A 2 -24.81 -19.09 -2.10
C LYS A 2 -24.02 -18.71 -3.37
N ARG A 3 -24.04 -17.43 -3.76
CA ARG A 3 -23.24 -16.94 -4.88
C ARG A 3 -21.76 -16.85 -4.47
N ARG A 4 -20.86 -17.28 -5.35
CA ARG A 4 -19.40 -17.17 -5.15
C ARG A 4 -18.86 -16.24 -6.22
N PHE A 5 -18.31 -15.12 -5.80
CA PHE A 5 -17.67 -14.16 -6.69
C PHE A 5 -16.16 -14.33 -6.60
N ARG A 6 -15.47 -14.03 -7.71
CA ARG A 6 -14.03 -13.91 -7.75
C ARG A 6 -13.71 -12.45 -7.95
N SER A 7 -12.72 -11.96 -7.22
CA SER A 7 -12.29 -10.56 -7.29
C SER A 7 -10.84 -10.49 -7.73
N GLN A 8 -10.55 -9.43 -8.46
CA GLN A 8 -9.23 -9.06 -8.92
C GLN A 8 -9.12 -7.56 -8.72
N LEU A 9 -8.02 -7.13 -8.11
CA LEU A 9 -7.70 -5.73 -7.94
C LEU A 9 -7.36 -5.16 -9.31
N ASP A 10 -7.92 -4.01 -9.63
CA ASP A 10 -7.46 -3.22 -10.75
C ASP A 10 -6.11 -2.57 -10.42
N PHE A 11 -5.51 -1.94 -11.42
CA PHE A 11 -4.20 -1.30 -11.30
C PHE A 11 -4.17 -0.25 -10.19
N LEU A 12 -5.20 0.60 -10.14
CA LEU A 12 -5.30 1.67 -9.14
C LEU A 12 -5.46 1.12 -7.72
N SER A 13 -6.24 0.05 -7.54
CA SER A 13 -6.40 -0.59 -6.22
C SER A 13 -5.09 -1.21 -5.74
N VAL A 14 -4.33 -1.87 -6.61
CA VAL A 14 -3.01 -2.42 -6.25
C VAL A 14 -2.08 -1.31 -5.81
N ILE A 15 -1.97 -0.22 -6.59
CA ILE A 15 -1.13 0.92 -6.25
C ILE A 15 -1.57 1.55 -4.92
N THR A 16 -2.87 1.77 -4.74
CA THR A 16 -3.42 2.41 -3.54
C THR A 16 -3.15 1.59 -2.30
N ILE A 17 -3.36 0.26 -2.37
CA ILE A 17 -3.05 -0.64 -1.26
C ILE A 17 -1.55 -0.65 -0.99
N SER A 18 -0.70 -0.78 -2.00
CA SER A 18 0.75 -0.76 -1.81
C SER A 18 1.28 0.56 -1.26
N ALA A 19 0.72 1.70 -1.68
CA ALA A 19 1.04 3.02 -1.16
C ALA A 19 0.60 3.16 0.30
N THR A 20 -0.59 2.66 0.65
CA THR A 20 -1.12 2.67 2.02
C THR A 20 -0.24 1.83 2.95
N LEU A 21 0.14 0.63 2.51
CA LEU A 21 1.07 -0.24 3.25
C LEU A 21 2.45 0.41 3.38
N GLY A 22 2.95 1.03 2.31
CA GLY A 22 4.20 1.80 2.32
C GLY A 22 4.15 2.95 3.32
N PHE A 23 3.06 3.73 3.35
CA PHE A 23 2.87 4.80 4.32
C PHE A 23 2.90 4.26 5.77
N GLY A 24 2.17 3.17 6.03
CA GLY A 24 2.14 2.53 7.34
C GLY A 24 3.53 2.03 7.80
N ALA A 25 4.29 1.41 6.89
CA ALA A 25 5.67 1.02 7.16
C ALA A 25 6.59 2.23 7.38
N GLY A 26 6.38 3.30 6.61
CA GLY A 26 7.11 4.56 6.74
C GLY A 26 6.87 5.28 8.06
N LEU A 27 5.70 5.14 8.70
CA LEU A 27 5.47 5.62 10.07
C LEU A 27 6.39 4.93 11.08
N LEU A 28 6.59 3.62 10.95
CA LEU A 28 7.53 2.89 11.80
C LEU A 28 8.98 3.33 11.53
N GLY A 29 9.32 3.50 10.24
CA GLY A 29 10.62 4.04 9.84
C GLY A 29 10.87 5.46 10.36
N ALA A 30 9.83 6.30 10.40
CA ALA A 30 9.89 7.67 10.89
C ALA A 30 10.29 7.74 12.37
N VAL A 31 9.73 6.84 13.19
CA VAL A 31 10.12 6.72 14.62
C VAL A 31 11.60 6.35 14.76
N LEU A 32 12.07 5.40 13.94
CA LEU A 32 13.48 5.00 13.97
C LEU A 32 14.40 6.15 13.57
N VAL A 33 14.10 6.84 12.45
CA VAL A 33 14.85 8.01 11.98
C VAL A 33 14.88 9.10 13.04
N PHE A 34 13.74 9.37 13.70
CA PHE A 34 13.66 10.35 14.78
C PHE A 34 14.61 10.00 15.93
N ILE A 35 14.59 8.76 16.43
CA ILE A 35 15.46 8.31 17.53
C ILE A 35 16.94 8.45 17.14
N THR A 36 17.32 7.98 15.95
CA THR A 36 18.71 8.02 15.48
C THR A 36 19.20 9.45 15.27
N ALA A 37 18.38 10.33 14.70
CA ALA A 37 18.73 11.73 14.48
C ALA A 37 18.88 12.50 15.80
N MET A 38 18.00 12.24 16.79
CA MET A 38 18.12 12.81 18.14
C MET A 38 19.41 12.38 18.84
N GLN A 39 19.76 11.08 18.76
CA GLN A 39 21.02 10.56 19.31
C GLN A 39 22.26 11.14 18.63
N SER A 40 22.13 11.51 17.35
CA SER A 40 23.21 12.09 16.55
C SER A 40 23.31 13.63 16.68
N GLY A 41 22.50 14.25 17.54
CA GLY A 41 22.50 15.70 17.74
C GLY A 41 21.92 16.50 16.57
N GLN A 42 21.05 15.89 15.76
CA GLN A 42 20.45 16.49 14.55
C GLN A 42 18.92 16.60 14.66
N PRO A 43 18.39 17.42 15.59
CA PRO A 43 16.95 17.50 15.87
C PRO A 43 16.12 18.01 14.68
N GLU A 44 16.69 18.91 13.86
CA GLU A 44 16.08 19.37 12.59
C GLU A 44 15.76 18.19 11.67
N GLN A 45 16.72 17.27 11.48
CA GLN A 45 16.54 16.09 10.65
C GLN A 45 15.54 15.10 11.27
N ALA A 46 15.47 15.04 12.60
CA ALA A 46 14.50 14.21 13.29
C ALA A 46 13.05 14.65 12.97
N ILE A 47 12.77 15.95 13.05
CA ILE A 47 11.44 16.52 12.76
C ILE A 47 11.10 16.36 11.28
N VAL A 48 12.05 16.68 10.38
CA VAL A 48 11.85 16.50 8.94
C VAL A 48 11.60 15.03 8.60
N GLY A 49 12.36 14.12 9.20
CA GLY A 49 12.22 12.67 9.03
C GLY A 49 10.84 12.14 9.43
N LEU A 50 10.21 12.72 10.47
CA LEU A 50 8.86 12.33 10.88
C LEU A 50 7.81 12.49 9.78
N VAL A 51 7.98 13.50 8.91
CA VAL A 51 7.03 13.82 7.83
C VAL A 51 7.48 13.20 6.51
N VAL A 52 8.77 13.26 6.19
CA VAL A 52 9.30 12.83 4.88
C VAL A 52 9.34 11.30 4.77
N THR A 53 9.68 10.58 5.84
CA THR A 53 9.82 9.12 5.78
C THR A 53 8.51 8.40 5.45
N PRO A 54 7.35 8.73 6.04
CA PRO A 54 6.07 8.10 5.66
C PRO A 54 5.69 8.36 4.21
N ILE A 55 5.89 9.59 3.72
CA ILE A 55 5.54 9.99 2.35
C ILE A 55 6.44 9.28 1.33
N THR A 56 7.75 9.29 1.55
CA THR A 56 8.70 8.62 0.65
C THR A 56 8.49 7.11 0.63
N SER A 57 8.15 6.50 1.77
CA SER A 57 7.80 5.08 1.84
C SER A 57 6.48 4.77 1.12
N ALA A 58 5.48 5.63 1.21
CA ALA A 58 4.24 5.51 0.44
C ALA A 58 4.49 5.54 -1.07
N LEU A 59 5.32 6.47 -1.54
CA LEU A 59 5.73 6.56 -2.95
C LEU A 59 6.51 5.31 -3.39
N GLY A 60 7.42 4.81 -2.55
CA GLY A 60 8.13 3.55 -2.79
C GLY A 60 7.18 2.34 -2.87
N GLY A 61 6.16 2.31 -2.02
CA GLY A 61 5.07 1.34 -2.07
C GLY A 61 4.27 1.41 -3.37
N ALA A 62 3.86 2.62 -3.79
CA ALA A 62 3.16 2.85 -5.04
C ALA A 62 3.99 2.38 -6.26
N LEU A 63 5.28 2.71 -6.29
CA LEU A 63 6.20 2.28 -7.34
C LEU A 63 6.36 0.76 -7.36
N SER A 64 6.50 0.14 -6.18
CA SER A 64 6.57 -1.31 -6.06
C SER A 64 5.29 -1.99 -6.53
N GLY A 65 4.12 -1.43 -6.20
CA GLY A 65 2.82 -1.89 -6.70
C GLY A 65 2.71 -1.77 -8.22
N THR A 66 3.22 -0.67 -8.79
CA THR A 66 3.26 -0.45 -10.25
C THR A 66 4.11 -1.50 -10.95
N LEU A 67 5.34 -1.73 -10.47
CA LEU A 67 6.25 -2.72 -11.04
C LEU A 67 5.80 -4.17 -10.76
N GLY A 68 5.11 -4.40 -9.65
CA GLY A 68 4.56 -5.69 -9.25
C GLY A 68 3.26 -6.05 -9.96
N PHE A 69 2.53 -5.07 -10.51
CA PHE A 69 1.22 -5.29 -11.12
C PHE A 69 1.24 -6.30 -12.28
N PRO A 70 2.20 -6.28 -13.22
CA PRO A 70 2.26 -7.29 -14.28
C PRO A 70 2.34 -8.72 -13.74
N PHE A 71 3.12 -8.95 -12.68
CA PHE A 71 3.25 -10.24 -12.02
C PHE A 71 1.96 -10.64 -11.29
N TYR A 72 1.34 -9.70 -10.58
CA TYR A 72 0.04 -9.89 -9.93
C TYR A 72 -1.05 -10.25 -10.93
N TYR A 73 -1.12 -9.53 -12.05
CA TYR A 73 -2.12 -9.72 -13.10
C TYR A 73 -1.93 -11.07 -13.79
N TRP A 74 -0.69 -11.42 -14.15
CA TRP A 74 -0.37 -12.73 -14.72
C TRP A 74 -0.75 -13.89 -13.80
N TYR A 75 -0.38 -13.80 -12.52
CA TYR A 75 -0.70 -14.83 -11.54
C TYR A 75 -2.22 -14.93 -11.31
N SER A 76 -2.91 -13.80 -11.18
CA SER A 76 -4.36 -13.75 -10.97
C SER A 76 -5.12 -14.35 -12.16
N ASN A 77 -4.70 -14.07 -13.40
CA ASN A 77 -5.28 -14.69 -14.58
C ASN A 77 -5.08 -16.20 -14.61
N LYS A 78 -3.91 -16.71 -14.20
CA LYS A 78 -3.63 -18.14 -14.12
C LYS A 78 -4.58 -18.88 -13.16
N ILE A 79 -4.92 -18.27 -12.03
CA ILE A 79 -5.85 -18.85 -11.04
C ILE A 79 -7.33 -18.48 -11.29
N ARG A 80 -7.62 -17.71 -12.36
CA ARG A 80 -8.92 -17.14 -12.71
C ARG A 80 -9.49 -16.22 -11.61
N GLY A 81 -8.68 -15.32 -11.05
CA GLY A 81 -9.05 -14.40 -9.97
C GLY A 81 -9.01 -15.02 -8.57
N GLN A 82 -9.11 -14.18 -7.54
CA GLN A 82 -9.01 -14.60 -6.14
C GLN A 82 -10.39 -14.84 -5.52
N LYS A 83 -10.49 -15.82 -4.62
CA LYS A 83 -11.69 -16.06 -3.80
C LYS A 83 -11.60 -15.19 -2.56
N ILE A 84 -12.37 -14.11 -2.51
CA ILE A 84 -12.39 -13.18 -1.38
C ILE A 84 -13.70 -13.39 -0.61
N SER A 85 -13.62 -13.42 0.72
CA SER A 85 -14.78 -13.47 1.62
C SER A 85 -14.75 -12.28 2.55
N GLY A 86 -15.89 -11.60 2.74
CA GLY A 86 -15.97 -10.41 3.57
C GLY A 86 -17.33 -9.74 3.47
N LYS A 87 -17.42 -8.51 3.98
CA LYS A 87 -18.58 -7.63 3.78
C LYS A 87 -18.36 -6.85 2.48
N PHE A 88 -19.23 -7.07 1.51
CA PHE A 88 -19.21 -6.36 0.24
C PHE A 88 -20.41 -5.41 0.21
N ALA A 89 -20.17 -4.15 -0.14
CA ALA A 89 -21.23 -3.20 -0.46
C ALA A 89 -21.44 -3.23 -1.98
N GLU A 90 -22.68 -3.40 -2.41
CA GLU A 90 -23.05 -3.22 -3.81
C GLU A 90 -23.21 -1.73 -4.06
N ILE A 91 -22.56 -1.22 -5.10
CA ILE A 91 -22.66 0.19 -5.53
C ILE A 91 -23.44 0.18 -6.85
N PRO A 92 -24.50 0.99 -7.01
CA PRO A 92 -25.19 1.13 -8.28
C PRO A 92 -24.25 1.76 -9.34
N ASP A 93 -24.26 1.26 -10.57
CA ASP A 93 -23.47 1.83 -11.67
C ASP A 93 -23.94 3.29 -11.92
N GLY A 94 -23.10 4.29 -11.63
CA GLY A 94 -23.42 5.69 -11.94
C GLY A 94 -22.73 6.81 -11.14
N ASP A 95 -21.96 6.52 -10.09
CA ASP A 95 -21.24 7.52 -9.28
C ASP A 95 -19.75 7.63 -9.63
#